data_AF-A0A2Y9J8S1-F1
#
_entry.id   AF-A0A2Y9J8S1-F1
#
_cell.length_a   1.000
_cell.length_b   1.000
_cell.length_c   1.000
_cell.angle_alpha   90.00
_cell.angle_beta   90.00
_cell.angle_gamma   90.00
#
_symmetry.space_group_name_H-M   'P 1'
#
loop_
_entity.id
_entity.type
_entity.pdbx_description
1 polymer ?
#
loop_
_entity_poly.entity_id
_entity_poly.type
_entity_poly.pdbx_seq_one_letter_code
_entity_poly.pdbx_strand_id
1 'polypeptide(L)'
;MATLLRSALRPLRALGGPRGPAADVPLRGVRHGAGLLYPGHIPTSPLQKALLAAGAAGMALYNPYRHDMVAVLGETTGHCALKVLRDQMRKDPEGAKILQERPRISLSTLDVDKLRSLPEGSLGQEYLRFLDVNRVSPDTRAPTRFVDDEELAYVIQRYREIHDMLHTLLGMPTNILGEIVVKWFEAVQTGLPMCILGALFGPIRLSAQSLRVLVSELIPWAVQNGHRAPCVLNLYYERRWEQPLRALREELGITNPPSVHVRGLA
;
A
#
# COMPACT_ATOMS: atom_id res chain seq x y z
N MET A 1 10.28 -64.35 -25.85
CA MET A 1 9.55 -65.39 -25.09
C MET A 1 8.55 -64.64 -24.20
N ALA A 2 7.30 -64.48 -24.64
CA ALA A 2 6.15 -65.34 -24.28
C ALA A 2 5.84 -65.20 -22.77
N THR A 3 4.65 -64.84 -22.26
CA THR A 3 3.28 -65.15 -22.75
C THR A 3 2.23 -64.31 -21.97
N LEU A 4 1.17 -63.95 -22.69
CA LEU A 4 -0.24 -63.64 -22.35
C LEU A 4 -0.71 -63.63 -20.87
N LEU A 5 -1.58 -62.66 -20.55
CA LEU A 5 -2.97 -62.93 -20.15
C LEU A 5 -3.86 -61.67 -20.22
N ARG A 6 -4.84 -61.73 -21.12
CA ARG A 6 -6.01 -60.83 -21.19
C ARG A 6 -7.10 -61.41 -20.29
N SER A 7 -7.79 -60.57 -19.52
CA SER A 7 -9.18 -60.84 -19.14
C SER A 7 -9.99 -59.55 -19.15
N ALA A 8 -11.10 -59.60 -19.88
CA ALA A 8 -12.04 -58.53 -20.15
C ALA A 8 -12.93 -58.19 -18.96
N LEU A 9 -13.18 -56.89 -18.72
CA LEU A 9 -14.36 -56.40 -18.00
C LEU A 9 -14.91 -55.16 -18.72
N ARG A 10 -16.22 -55.21 -19.00
CA ARG A 10 -17.02 -54.31 -19.85
C ARG A 10 -17.24 -52.92 -19.21
N PRO A 11 -17.53 -51.88 -20.01
CA PRO A 11 -17.92 -50.57 -19.49
C PRO A 11 -19.36 -50.60 -18.95
N LEU A 12 -19.56 -50.06 -17.74
CA LEU A 12 -20.88 -49.86 -17.15
C LEU A 12 -21.59 -48.69 -17.81
N ARG A 13 -22.78 -48.97 -18.34
CA ARG A 13 -23.74 -48.03 -18.90
C ARG A 13 -24.26 -47.07 -17.82
N ALA A 14 -24.45 -45.82 -18.24
CA ALA A 14 -25.14 -44.78 -17.50
C ALA A 14 -26.58 -45.20 -17.13
N LEU A 15 -26.95 -44.98 -15.86
CA LEU A 15 -28.34 -45.01 -15.39
C LEU A 15 -28.75 -43.57 -15.10
N GLY A 16 -29.69 -43.07 -15.92
CA GLY A 16 -30.34 -41.78 -15.74
C GLY A 16 -31.30 -41.82 -14.55
N GLY A 17 -31.12 -40.89 -13.62
CA GLY A 17 -32.09 -40.58 -12.57
C GLY A 17 -33.05 -39.45 -12.99
N PRO A 18 -34.24 -39.32 -12.36
CA PRO A 18 -35.30 -38.43 -12.82
C PRO A 18 -34.96 -36.96 -12.55
N ARG A 19 -35.18 -36.11 -13.57
CA ARG A 19 -35.16 -34.65 -13.46
C ARG A 19 -36.38 -34.17 -12.67
N GLY A 20 -36.19 -33.76 -11.42
CA GLY A 20 -37.12 -32.86 -10.73
C GLY A 20 -36.93 -31.42 -11.22
N PRO A 21 -37.97 -30.57 -11.26
CA PRO A 21 -37.82 -29.19 -11.65
C PRO A 21 -37.00 -28.47 -10.58
N ALA A 22 -35.85 -27.91 -10.99
CA ALA A 22 -35.14 -26.96 -10.17
C ALA A 22 -36.07 -25.77 -9.94
N ALA A 23 -36.47 -25.55 -8.69
CA ALA A 23 -37.10 -24.30 -8.31
C ALA A 23 -36.08 -23.19 -8.56
N ASP A 24 -36.33 -22.39 -9.59
CA ASP A 24 -35.64 -21.13 -9.83
C ASP A 24 -35.86 -20.24 -8.62
N VAL A 25 -34.92 -20.29 -7.68
CA VAL A 25 -34.75 -19.23 -6.69
C VAL A 25 -34.31 -18.02 -7.52
N PRO A 26 -35.10 -16.94 -7.60
CA PRO A 26 -34.68 -15.79 -8.35
C PRO A 26 -33.44 -15.24 -7.64
N LEU A 27 -32.28 -15.37 -8.30
CA LEU A 27 -31.10 -14.57 -8.00
C LEU A 27 -31.56 -13.12 -8.06
N ARG A 28 -31.84 -12.58 -6.87
CA ARG A 28 -32.24 -11.20 -6.68
C ARG A 28 -31.12 -10.36 -7.25
N GLY A 29 -31.34 -9.85 -8.46
CA GLY A 29 -30.41 -8.97 -9.14
C GLY A 29 -30.00 -7.87 -8.18
N VAL A 30 -28.74 -7.91 -7.74
CA VAL A 30 -28.15 -6.81 -6.99
C VAL A 30 -28.20 -5.63 -7.94
N ARG A 31 -29.11 -4.71 -7.66
CA ARG A 31 -29.27 -3.44 -8.37
C ARG A 31 -27.91 -2.74 -8.40
N HIS A 32 -27.22 -2.84 -9.53
CA HIS A 32 -26.06 -2.01 -9.80
C HIS A 32 -26.57 -0.58 -9.97
N GLY A 33 -26.12 0.34 -9.11
CA GLY A 33 -26.21 1.78 -9.39
C GLY A 33 -26.69 2.69 -8.26
N ALA A 34 -27.30 2.20 -7.18
CA ALA A 34 -27.81 3.06 -6.11
C ALA A 34 -27.05 2.82 -4.79
N GLY A 35 -25.92 3.50 -4.58
CA GLY A 35 -25.20 3.49 -3.30
C GLY A 35 -23.68 3.30 -3.36
N LEU A 36 -23.07 3.25 -4.55
CA LEU A 36 -21.61 3.25 -4.66
C LEU A 36 -21.10 4.69 -4.57
N LEU A 37 -20.23 4.95 -3.60
CA LEU A 37 -19.61 6.27 -3.41
C LEU A 37 -18.47 6.52 -4.41
N TYR A 38 -17.87 5.45 -4.94
CA TYR A 38 -16.83 5.49 -5.96
C TYR A 38 -16.69 4.09 -6.62
N PRO A 39 -15.99 3.96 -7.77
CA PRO A 39 -15.81 2.69 -8.44
C PRO A 39 -15.16 1.62 -7.53
N GLY A 40 -15.81 0.47 -7.37
CA GLY A 40 -15.30 -0.62 -6.52
C GLY A 40 -15.57 -0.46 -5.02
N HIS A 41 -16.32 0.56 -4.60
CA HIS A 41 -16.78 0.70 -3.22
C HIS A 41 -17.60 -0.51 -2.76
N ILE A 42 -17.31 -1.03 -1.57
CA ILE A 42 -18.03 -2.10 -0.89
C ILE A 42 -18.52 -1.56 0.45
N PRO A 43 -19.81 -1.21 0.57
CA PRO A 43 -20.34 -0.67 1.81
C PRO A 43 -20.27 -1.72 2.92
N THR A 44 -19.88 -1.28 4.13
CA THR A 44 -19.75 -2.19 5.28
C THR A 44 -20.48 -1.68 6.50
N SER A 45 -21.10 -2.60 7.25
CA SER A 45 -21.60 -2.29 8.60
C SER A 45 -20.44 -2.17 9.60
N PRO A 46 -20.64 -1.53 10.77
CA PRO A 46 -19.60 -1.45 11.81
C PRO A 46 -19.08 -2.83 12.24
N LEU A 47 -19.95 -3.84 12.33
CA LEU A 47 -19.55 -5.21 12.67
C LEU A 47 -18.71 -5.84 11.55
N GLN A 48 -19.11 -5.70 10.29
CA GLN A 48 -18.34 -6.19 9.15
C GLN A 48 -16.96 -5.53 9.10
N LYS A 49 -16.90 -4.22 9.34
CA LYS A 49 -15.66 -3.44 9.38
C LYS A 49 -14.75 -3.92 10.52
N ALA A 50 -15.28 -4.17 11.71
CA ALA A 50 -14.53 -4.70 12.84
C ALA A 50 -13.97 -6.11 12.56
N LEU A 51 -14.77 -7.00 11.97
CA LEU A 51 -14.34 -8.35 11.59
C LEU A 51 -13.25 -8.32 10.50
N LEU A 52 -13.41 -7.46 9.48
CA LEU A 52 -12.39 -7.23 8.46
C LEU A 52 -11.09 -6.70 9.07
N ALA A 53 -11.17 -5.72 9.98
CA ALA A 53 -10.00 -5.19 10.68
C ALA A 53 -9.26 -6.27 11.48
N ALA A 54 -9.99 -7.05 12.28
CA ALA A 54 -9.42 -8.11 13.10
C ALA A 54 -8.76 -9.22 12.25
N GLY A 55 -9.46 -9.68 11.19
CA GLY A 55 -8.93 -10.67 10.27
C GLY A 55 -7.70 -10.18 9.51
N ALA A 56 -7.74 -8.94 9.02
CA ALA A 56 -6.63 -8.30 8.31
C ALA A 56 -5.40 -8.12 9.22
N ALA A 57 -5.59 -7.69 10.47
CA ALA A 57 -4.52 -7.56 11.44
C ALA A 57 -3.85 -8.91 11.75
N GLY A 58 -4.65 -9.95 12.00
CA GLY A 58 -4.13 -11.30 12.24
C GLY A 58 -3.34 -11.84 11.05
N MET A 59 -3.87 -11.67 9.82
CA MET A 59 -3.19 -12.12 8.60
C MET A 59 -1.92 -11.33 8.29
N ALA A 60 -1.91 -10.01 8.53
CA ALA A 60 -0.72 -9.18 8.32
C ALA A 60 0.42 -9.54 9.29
N LEU A 61 0.11 -9.89 10.54
CA LEU A 61 1.09 -10.39 11.51
C LEU A 61 1.63 -11.78 11.14
N TYR A 62 0.75 -12.66 10.65
CA TYR A 62 1.13 -13.99 10.20
C TYR A 62 2.02 -13.95 8.94
N ASN A 63 1.62 -13.16 7.94
CA ASN A 63 2.35 -12.98 6.69
C ASN A 63 2.47 -11.48 6.34
N PRO A 64 3.62 -10.85 6.64
CA PRO A 64 3.82 -9.41 6.40
C PRO A 64 3.86 -9.03 4.91
N TYR A 65 4.04 -9.99 4.00
CA TYR A 65 4.00 -9.75 2.54
C TYR A 65 2.59 -9.75 1.97
N ARG A 66 1.54 -9.93 2.80
CA ARG A 66 0.14 -9.73 2.40
C ARG A 66 -0.22 -8.25 2.45
N HIS A 67 0.30 -7.48 1.50
CA HIS A 67 0.06 -6.04 1.38
C HIS A 67 -1.43 -5.69 1.25
N ASP A 68 -2.23 -6.60 0.68
CA ASP A 68 -3.69 -6.51 0.63
C ASP A 68 -4.33 -6.46 2.02
N MET A 69 -3.81 -7.21 3.00
CA MET A 69 -4.31 -7.21 4.37
C MET A 69 -3.91 -5.92 5.10
N VAL A 70 -2.72 -5.40 4.86
CA VAL A 70 -2.32 -4.08 5.40
C VAL A 70 -3.21 -2.98 4.84
N ALA A 71 -3.55 -3.05 3.55
CA ALA A 71 -4.49 -2.15 2.90
C ALA A 71 -5.88 -2.21 3.55
N VAL A 72 -6.46 -3.40 3.72
CA VAL A 72 -7.77 -3.59 4.38
C VAL A 72 -7.73 -3.06 5.82
N LEU A 73 -6.67 -3.33 6.57
CA LEU A 73 -6.51 -2.82 7.92
C LEU A 73 -6.53 -1.29 7.95
N GLY A 74 -5.84 -0.65 7.00
CA GLY A 74 -5.84 0.81 6.86
C GLY A 74 -7.23 1.38 6.59
N GLU A 75 -8.00 0.78 5.69
CA GLU A 75 -9.36 1.26 5.33
C GLU A 75 -10.36 1.11 6.48
N THR A 76 -10.25 0.00 7.21
CA THR A 76 -11.22 -0.39 8.24
C THR A 76 -10.95 0.28 9.58
N THR A 77 -9.73 0.73 9.84
CA THR A 77 -9.33 1.40 11.10
C THR A 77 -8.98 2.88 10.95
N GLY A 78 -8.72 3.35 9.72
CA GLY A 78 -8.15 4.68 9.47
C GLY A 78 -9.11 5.86 9.53
N HIS A 79 -10.42 5.67 9.69
CA HIS A 79 -11.44 6.72 9.48
C HIS A 79 -11.12 8.06 10.17
N CYS A 80 -10.77 8.02 11.47
CA CYS A 80 -10.46 9.23 12.22
C CYS A 80 -9.17 9.91 11.71
N ALA A 81 -8.12 9.14 11.48
CA ALA A 81 -6.85 9.65 10.95
C ALA A 81 -7.03 10.23 9.54
N LEU A 82 -7.82 9.58 8.68
CA LEU A 82 -8.13 10.07 7.34
C LEU A 82 -8.88 11.40 7.36
N LYS A 83 -9.82 11.60 8.30
CA LYS A 83 -10.47 12.90 8.48
C LYS A 83 -9.47 14.00 8.83
N VAL A 84 -8.56 13.72 9.78
CA VAL A 84 -7.51 14.67 10.17
C VAL A 84 -6.60 14.99 8.98
N LEU A 85 -6.17 13.99 8.23
CA LEU A 85 -5.33 14.17 7.05
C LEU A 85 -6.02 14.99 5.96
N ARG A 86 -7.27 14.64 5.63
CA ARG A 86 -8.07 15.42 4.67
C ARG A 86 -8.19 16.89 5.12
N ASP A 87 -8.50 17.12 6.39
CA ASP A 87 -8.69 18.48 6.91
C ASP A 87 -7.37 19.27 6.93
N GLN A 88 -6.23 18.58 7.13
CA GLN A 88 -4.89 19.16 6.96
C GLN A 88 -4.60 19.49 5.48
N MET A 89 -4.92 18.59 4.56
CA MET A 89 -4.76 18.82 3.11
C MET A 89 -5.61 20.02 2.65
N ARG A 90 -6.85 20.15 3.12
CA ARG A 90 -7.73 21.29 2.75
C ARG A 90 -7.22 22.65 3.21
N LYS A 91 -6.46 22.70 4.30
CA LYS A 91 -5.87 23.95 4.83
C LYS A 91 -4.61 24.37 4.08
N ASP A 92 -4.03 23.46 3.32
CA ASP A 92 -2.83 23.69 2.52
C ASP A 92 -3.22 24.02 1.08
N PRO A 93 -2.69 25.08 0.45
CA PRO A 93 -3.05 25.43 -0.93
C PRO A 93 -2.75 24.33 -1.96
N GLU A 94 -1.63 23.61 -1.79
CA GLU A 94 -1.23 22.51 -2.69
C GLU A 94 -2.06 21.27 -2.39
N GLY A 95 -2.24 20.94 -1.10
CA GLY A 95 -3.12 19.86 -0.64
C GLY A 95 -4.57 20.00 -1.09
N ALA A 96 -5.14 21.20 -1.03
CA ALA A 96 -6.50 21.48 -1.49
C ALA A 96 -6.63 21.27 -3.00
N LYS A 97 -5.62 21.69 -3.77
CA LYS A 97 -5.56 21.47 -5.22
C LYS A 97 -5.47 19.98 -5.55
N ILE A 98 -4.71 19.20 -4.78
CA ILE A 98 -4.63 17.73 -4.91
C ILE A 98 -5.99 17.08 -4.63
N LEU A 99 -6.70 17.49 -3.57
CA LEU A 99 -8.04 16.94 -3.27
C LEU A 99 -9.05 17.25 -4.38
N GLN A 100 -8.90 18.39 -5.05
CA GLN A 100 -9.75 18.78 -6.18
C GLN A 100 -9.40 18.02 -7.46
N GLU A 101 -8.13 18.01 -7.88
CA GLU A 101 -7.68 17.42 -9.15
C GLU A 101 -7.56 15.89 -9.08
N ARG A 102 -7.42 15.34 -7.87
CA ARG A 102 -7.28 13.92 -7.58
C ARG A 102 -6.23 13.20 -8.45
N PRO A 103 -4.99 13.73 -8.56
CA PRO A 103 -3.95 13.07 -9.35
C PRO A 103 -3.65 11.66 -8.82
N ARG A 104 -3.22 10.80 -9.76
CA ARG A 104 -2.99 9.36 -9.57
C ARG A 104 -1.58 9.00 -10.01
N ILE A 105 -0.92 8.13 -9.25
CA ILE A 105 0.38 7.57 -9.60
C ILE A 105 0.20 6.08 -9.88
N SER A 106 0.20 5.72 -11.16
CA SER A 106 0.10 4.36 -11.70
C SER A 106 0.93 4.26 -12.98
N LEU A 107 1.23 3.05 -13.46
CA LEU A 107 1.99 2.91 -14.72
C LEU A 107 1.27 3.58 -15.90
N SER A 108 -0.06 3.62 -15.89
CA SER A 108 -0.87 4.29 -16.91
C SER A 108 -0.78 5.82 -16.89
N THR A 109 -0.36 6.44 -15.78
CA THR A 109 -0.22 7.90 -15.67
C THR A 109 1.23 8.37 -15.74
N LEU A 110 2.19 7.46 -15.56
CA LEU A 110 3.61 7.76 -15.64
C LEU A 110 4.11 7.64 -17.08
N ASP A 111 4.74 8.70 -17.58
CA ASP A 111 5.54 8.65 -18.80
C ASP A 111 6.92 8.08 -18.46
N VAL A 112 7.01 6.74 -18.44
CA VAL A 112 8.22 6.01 -18.04
C VAL A 112 9.44 6.38 -18.90
N ASP A 113 9.24 6.59 -20.21
CA ASP A 113 10.34 6.94 -21.10
C ASP A 113 10.83 8.37 -20.84
N LYS A 114 9.90 9.32 -20.58
CA LYS A 114 10.28 10.66 -20.10
C LYS A 114 11.05 10.56 -18.79
N LEU A 115 10.53 9.86 -17.78
CA LEU A 115 11.21 9.73 -16.48
C LEU A 115 12.61 9.12 -16.60
N ARG A 116 12.79 8.14 -17.50
CA ARG A 116 14.10 7.52 -17.77
C ARG A 116 15.08 8.50 -18.44
N SER A 117 14.57 9.46 -19.21
CA SER A 117 15.38 10.49 -19.86
C SER A 117 15.80 11.64 -18.94
N LEU A 118 15.23 11.73 -17.72
CA LEU A 118 15.55 12.80 -16.79
C LEU A 118 16.98 12.70 -16.25
N PRO A 119 17.58 13.82 -15.80
CA PRO A 119 18.92 13.82 -15.22
C PRO A 119 19.04 12.84 -14.04
N GLU A 120 20.20 12.21 -13.91
CA GLU A 120 20.52 11.39 -12.75
C GLU A 120 20.40 12.22 -11.46
N GLY A 121 19.80 11.64 -10.41
CA GLY A 121 19.52 12.35 -9.17
C GLY A 121 18.23 13.17 -9.18
N SER A 122 17.49 13.24 -10.30
CA SER A 122 16.12 13.77 -10.32
C SER A 122 15.12 12.82 -9.64
N LEU A 123 14.06 13.34 -9.04
CA LEU A 123 13.04 12.54 -8.36
C LEU A 123 12.50 11.41 -9.25
N GLY A 124 12.19 11.72 -10.51
CA GLY A 124 11.62 10.77 -11.46
C GLY A 124 12.57 9.63 -11.81
N GLN A 125 13.83 9.95 -12.08
CA GLN A 125 14.84 8.94 -12.39
C GLN A 125 15.12 8.06 -11.16
N GLU A 126 15.25 8.67 -9.97
CA GLU A 126 15.49 7.97 -8.72
C GLU A 126 14.33 7.03 -8.35
N TYR A 127 13.09 7.49 -8.58
CA TYR A 127 11.89 6.67 -8.38
C TYR A 127 11.83 5.48 -9.33
N LEU A 128 12.12 5.68 -10.63
CA LEU A 128 12.22 4.54 -11.56
C LEU A 128 13.30 3.56 -11.13
N ARG A 129 14.48 4.05 -10.73
CA ARG A 129 15.56 3.18 -10.25
C ARG A 129 15.11 2.38 -9.02
N PHE A 130 14.38 3.01 -8.10
CA PHE A 130 13.81 2.32 -6.94
C PHE A 130 12.85 1.20 -7.36
N LEU A 131 11.93 1.47 -8.29
CA LEU A 131 10.99 0.46 -8.80
C LEU A 131 11.73 -0.72 -9.43
N ASP A 132 12.74 -0.44 -10.26
CA ASP A 132 13.53 -1.45 -10.97
C ASP A 132 14.35 -2.32 -10.01
N VAL A 133 15.07 -1.70 -9.05
CA VAL A 133 15.92 -2.41 -8.07
C VAL A 133 15.10 -3.32 -7.17
N ASN A 134 13.95 -2.83 -6.69
CA ASN A 134 13.09 -3.58 -5.78
C ASN A 134 12.10 -4.49 -6.51
N ARG A 135 12.05 -4.43 -7.85
CA ARG A 135 11.13 -5.20 -8.71
C ARG A 135 9.66 -5.03 -8.31
N VAL A 136 9.30 -3.79 -7.98
CA VAL A 136 7.94 -3.41 -7.61
C VAL A 136 7.31 -2.56 -8.70
N SER A 137 5.99 -2.53 -8.75
CA SER A 137 5.23 -1.70 -9.70
C SER A 137 4.23 -0.81 -8.94
N PRO A 138 4.04 0.45 -9.36
CA PRO A 138 2.99 1.33 -8.82
C PRO A 138 1.60 0.69 -8.86
N ASP A 139 1.34 -0.19 -9.85
CA ASP A 139 0.05 -0.85 -10.03
C ASP A 139 -0.22 -1.98 -9.02
N THR A 140 0.77 -2.37 -8.23
CA THR A 140 0.58 -3.36 -7.14
C THR A 140 -0.24 -2.79 -5.98
N ARG A 141 -0.46 -1.48 -5.95
CA ARG A 141 -1.21 -0.79 -4.89
C ARG A 141 -2.71 -1.08 -5.02
N ALA A 142 -3.23 -1.87 -4.09
CA ALA A 142 -4.62 -2.28 -4.10
C ALA A 142 -5.58 -1.07 -4.10
N PRO A 143 -6.62 -1.07 -4.96
CA PRO A 143 -7.63 -0.02 -4.95
C PRO A 143 -8.40 -0.06 -3.63
N THR A 144 -8.78 1.12 -3.14
CA THR A 144 -9.57 1.30 -1.93
C THR A 144 -10.98 0.77 -2.13
N ARG A 145 -11.59 0.13 -1.12
CA ARG A 145 -12.90 -0.53 -1.25
C ARG A 145 -13.86 -0.30 -0.06
N PHE A 146 -13.35 -0.22 1.16
CA PHE A 146 -14.10 -0.30 2.41
C PHE A 146 -14.17 1.04 3.19
N VAL A 147 -13.90 2.16 2.52
CA VAL A 147 -14.02 3.50 3.09
C VAL A 147 -15.34 4.11 2.65
N ASP A 148 -16.27 4.29 3.58
CA ASP A 148 -17.62 4.81 3.27
C ASP A 148 -17.66 6.36 3.15
N ASP A 149 -16.68 6.93 2.45
CA ASP A 149 -16.57 8.36 2.12
C ASP A 149 -15.63 8.51 0.90
N GLU A 150 -16.11 9.12 -0.19
CA GLU A 150 -15.38 9.20 -1.46
C GLU A 150 -14.07 9.99 -1.37
N GLU A 151 -14.05 11.07 -0.60
CA GLU A 151 -12.86 11.92 -0.48
C GLU A 151 -11.84 11.28 0.46
N LEU A 152 -12.29 10.66 1.56
CA LEU A 152 -11.39 9.88 2.42
C LEU A 152 -10.83 8.64 1.70
N ALA A 153 -11.62 8.03 0.82
CA ALA A 153 -11.16 6.95 -0.04
C ALA A 153 -10.05 7.43 -0.97
N TYR A 154 -10.16 8.63 -1.53
CA TYR A 154 -9.07 9.24 -2.30
C TYR A 154 -7.82 9.50 -1.43
N VAL A 155 -7.98 10.03 -0.22
CA VAL A 155 -6.85 10.31 0.69
C VAL A 155 -6.05 9.05 1.02
N ILE A 156 -6.72 7.96 1.41
CA ILE A 156 -6.00 6.72 1.72
C ILE A 156 -5.40 6.07 0.47
N GLN A 157 -6.03 6.24 -0.68
CA GLN A 157 -5.48 5.74 -1.93
C GLN A 157 -4.25 6.53 -2.36
N ARG A 158 -4.25 7.86 -2.24
CA ARG A 158 -3.06 8.69 -2.47
C ARG A 158 -1.93 8.26 -1.55
N TYR A 159 -2.20 8.05 -0.26
CA TYR A 159 -1.24 7.52 0.69
C TYR A 159 -0.57 6.22 0.18
N ARG A 160 -1.36 5.28 -0.35
CA ARG A 160 -0.82 4.02 -0.91
C ARG A 160 0.07 4.26 -2.11
N GLU A 161 -0.35 5.13 -3.01
CA GLU A 161 0.34 5.40 -4.26
C GLU A 161 1.68 6.11 -4.05
N ILE A 162 1.77 6.96 -3.02
CA ILE A 162 3.02 7.64 -2.69
C ILE A 162 3.95 6.80 -1.81
N HIS A 163 3.53 5.64 -1.30
CA HIS A 163 4.34 4.85 -0.36
C HIS A 163 5.73 4.49 -0.94
N ASP A 164 5.79 4.03 -2.19
CA ASP A 164 7.07 3.77 -2.87
C ASP A 164 7.90 5.05 -3.10
N MET A 165 7.22 6.19 -3.25
CA MET A 165 7.87 7.50 -3.28
C MET A 165 8.51 7.84 -1.94
N LEU A 166 7.88 7.46 -0.81
CA LEU A 166 8.43 7.68 0.52
C LEU A 166 9.71 6.85 0.73
N HIS A 167 9.75 5.61 0.24
CA HIS A 167 11.00 4.84 0.21
C HIS A 167 12.10 5.56 -0.55
N THR A 168 11.78 6.10 -1.74
CA THR A 168 12.73 6.87 -2.56
C THR A 168 13.19 8.15 -1.85
N LEU A 169 12.28 8.91 -1.27
CA LEU A 169 12.55 10.13 -0.49
C LEU A 169 13.40 9.85 0.75
N LEU A 170 13.18 8.73 1.43
CA LEU A 170 13.92 8.39 2.66
C LEU A 170 15.21 7.60 2.37
N GLY A 171 15.40 7.14 1.13
CA GLY A 171 16.53 6.27 0.77
C GLY A 171 16.46 4.92 1.47
N MET A 172 15.25 4.39 1.69
CA MET A 172 15.02 3.12 2.38
C MET A 172 14.66 2.01 1.40
N PRO A 173 15.31 0.83 1.45
CA PRO A 173 14.94 -0.32 0.63
C PRO A 173 13.61 -0.95 1.09
N THR A 174 13.08 -1.91 0.33
CA THR A 174 11.84 -2.65 0.69
C THR A 174 12.12 -3.94 1.48
N ASN A 175 13.26 -4.05 2.14
CA ASN A 175 13.51 -5.14 3.08
C ASN A 175 12.82 -4.86 4.43
N ILE A 176 12.71 -5.87 5.30
CA ILE A 176 11.98 -5.75 6.57
C ILE A 176 12.44 -4.54 7.40
N LEU A 177 13.75 -4.27 7.44
CA LEU A 177 14.28 -3.13 8.19
C LEU A 177 13.84 -1.80 7.57
N GLY A 178 14.00 -1.63 6.26
CA GLY A 178 13.61 -0.42 5.54
C GLY A 178 12.10 -0.15 5.63
N GLU A 179 11.27 -1.18 5.48
CA GLU A 179 9.81 -1.11 5.66
C GLU A 179 9.43 -0.58 7.05
N ILE A 180 10.08 -1.07 8.12
CA ILE A 180 9.81 -0.59 9.48
C ILE A 180 10.18 0.89 9.62
N VAL A 181 11.31 1.32 9.06
CA VAL A 181 11.75 2.73 9.11
C VAL A 181 10.73 3.62 8.40
N VAL A 182 10.27 3.23 7.21
CA VAL A 182 9.22 3.96 6.49
C VAL A 182 7.92 3.96 7.30
N LYS A 183 7.52 2.85 7.94
CA LYS A 183 6.33 2.81 8.80
C LYS A 183 6.41 3.75 9.99
N TRP A 184 7.58 3.95 10.60
CA TRP A 184 7.76 4.96 11.66
C TRP A 184 7.57 6.38 11.14
N PHE A 185 8.15 6.71 9.98
CA PHE A 185 7.94 8.00 9.35
C PHE A 185 6.46 8.22 8.99
N GLU A 186 5.82 7.23 8.37
CA GLU A 186 4.41 7.28 8.02
C GLU A 186 3.50 7.35 9.24
N ALA A 187 3.84 6.67 10.35
CA ALA A 187 3.06 6.73 11.58
C ALA A 187 3.01 8.16 12.14
N VAL A 188 4.13 8.87 12.11
CA VAL A 188 4.21 10.28 12.52
C VAL A 188 3.43 11.18 11.55
N GLN A 189 3.60 10.98 10.24
CA GLN A 189 2.99 11.81 9.20
C GLN A 189 1.48 11.63 9.07
N THR A 190 0.99 10.40 9.26
CA THR A 190 -0.39 10.03 8.90
C THR A 190 -1.28 9.74 10.11
N GLY A 191 -0.70 9.29 11.23
CA GLY A 191 -1.47 8.77 12.36
C GLY A 191 -2.33 7.55 12.03
N LEU A 192 -2.16 6.93 10.85
CA LEU A 192 -2.95 5.78 10.44
C LEU A 192 -2.63 4.59 11.35
N PRO A 193 -3.64 3.90 11.93
CA PRO A 193 -3.38 2.79 12.84
C PRO A 193 -2.52 1.68 12.24
N MET A 194 -2.67 1.35 10.97
CA MET A 194 -1.82 0.33 10.33
C MET A 194 -0.35 0.74 10.19
N CYS A 195 -0.04 2.04 10.07
CA CYS A 195 1.35 2.51 10.11
C CYS A 195 1.94 2.31 11.50
N ILE A 196 1.20 2.73 12.53
CA ILE A 196 1.60 2.62 13.94
C ILE A 196 1.81 1.14 14.29
N LEU A 197 0.87 0.27 13.94
CA LEU A 197 0.98 -1.17 14.19
C LEU A 197 2.15 -1.78 13.42
N GLY A 198 2.34 -1.41 12.15
CA GLY A 198 3.49 -1.86 11.36
C GLY A 198 4.83 -1.43 11.94
N ALA A 199 4.92 -0.19 12.45
CA ALA A 199 6.10 0.36 13.09
C ALA A 199 6.44 -0.35 14.42
N LEU A 200 5.41 -0.66 15.23
CA LEU A 200 5.57 -1.30 16.54
C LEU A 200 5.82 -2.81 16.46
N PHE A 201 5.11 -3.52 15.57
CA PHE A 201 5.12 -4.98 15.51
C PHE A 201 5.95 -5.55 14.35
N GLY A 202 6.29 -4.75 13.34
CA GLY A 202 7.25 -5.14 12.29
C GLY A 202 8.60 -5.64 12.82
N PRO A 203 9.17 -5.06 13.90
CA PRO A 203 10.44 -5.52 14.47
C PRO A 203 10.47 -6.93 15.07
N ILE A 204 9.32 -7.60 15.27
CA ILE A 204 9.25 -8.90 15.97
C ILE A 204 10.19 -9.95 15.36
N ARG A 205 10.42 -9.92 14.05
CA ARG A 205 11.24 -10.89 13.32
C ARG A 205 12.67 -10.43 13.05
N LEU A 206 13.10 -9.29 13.60
CA LEU A 206 14.45 -8.77 13.38
C LEU A 206 15.50 -9.48 14.25
N SER A 207 16.72 -9.56 13.71
CA SER A 207 17.88 -9.98 14.50
C SER A 207 18.19 -8.96 15.60
N ALA A 208 18.86 -9.37 16.68
CA ALA A 208 19.27 -8.47 17.75
C ALA A 208 20.15 -7.31 17.26
N GLN A 209 21.01 -7.55 16.26
CA GLN A 209 21.85 -6.52 15.65
C GLN A 209 21.00 -5.49 14.87
N SER A 210 20.10 -5.96 14.02
CA SER A 210 19.18 -5.09 13.27
C SER A 210 18.27 -4.31 14.20
N LEU A 211 17.77 -4.93 15.27
CA LEU A 211 16.92 -4.28 16.27
C LEU A 211 17.68 -3.19 17.04
N ARG A 212 18.95 -3.43 17.41
CA ARG A 212 19.78 -2.43 18.07
C ARG A 212 19.93 -1.18 17.20
N VAL A 213 20.36 -1.35 15.95
CA VAL A 213 20.48 -0.26 14.97
C VAL A 213 19.15 0.46 14.77
N LEU A 214 18.07 -0.30 14.60
CA LEU A 214 16.74 0.24 14.40
C LEU A 214 16.36 1.18 15.56
N VAL A 215 16.51 0.73 16.80
CA VAL A 215 16.10 1.50 17.99
C VAL A 215 17.05 2.66 18.28
N SER A 216 18.36 2.49 18.10
CA SER A 216 19.33 3.52 18.47
C SER A 216 19.49 4.63 17.43
N GLU A 217 19.27 4.33 16.15
CA GLU A 217 19.60 5.26 15.05
C GLU A 217 18.41 5.51 14.13
N LEU A 218 17.79 4.47 13.59
CA LEU A 218 16.83 4.61 12.49
C LEU A 218 15.45 5.09 12.94
N ILE A 219 14.93 4.61 14.08
CA ILE A 219 13.66 5.09 14.64
C ILE A 219 13.75 6.57 15.02
N PRO A 220 14.75 7.03 15.82
CA PRO A 220 14.91 8.45 16.12
C PRO A 220 15.00 9.31 14.86
N TRP A 221 15.76 8.85 13.86
CA TRP A 221 15.87 9.54 12.58
C TRP A 221 14.54 9.63 11.83
N ALA A 222 13.82 8.51 11.69
CA ALA A 222 12.53 8.48 10.99
C ALA A 222 11.48 9.36 11.67
N VAL A 223 11.42 9.32 13.00
CA VAL A 223 10.50 10.14 13.80
C VAL A 223 10.85 11.63 13.67
N GLN A 224 12.12 11.99 13.79
CA GLN A 224 12.55 13.38 13.63
C GLN A 224 12.23 13.92 12.24
N ASN A 225 12.52 13.16 11.18
CA ASN A 225 12.17 13.56 9.81
C ASN A 225 10.66 13.61 9.59
N GLY A 226 9.90 12.68 10.18
CA GLY A 226 8.45 12.68 10.16
C GLY A 226 7.83 13.93 10.80
N HIS A 227 8.42 14.46 11.87
CA HIS A 227 7.96 15.71 12.49
C HIS A 227 8.38 16.97 11.73
N ARG A 228 9.56 16.95 11.09
CA ARG A 228 10.10 18.10 10.36
C ARG A 228 9.44 18.30 9.01
N ALA A 229 9.13 17.19 8.32
CA ALA A 229 8.56 17.26 6.99
C ALA A 229 7.12 17.82 7.00
N PRO A 230 6.75 18.62 5.98
CA PRO A 230 5.34 18.95 5.78
C PRO A 230 4.53 17.68 5.51
N CYS A 231 3.20 17.79 5.54
CA CYS A 231 2.35 16.64 5.24
C CYS A 231 2.69 16.07 3.86
N VAL A 232 3.19 14.85 3.81
CA VAL A 232 3.64 14.23 2.55
C VAL A 232 2.51 14.05 1.52
N LEU A 233 1.25 14.09 1.96
CA LEU A 233 0.09 14.05 1.06
C LEU A 233 -0.14 15.36 0.30
N ASN A 234 0.38 16.48 0.82
CA ASN A 234 0.23 17.81 0.21
C ASN A 234 1.20 18.04 -0.95
N LEU A 235 2.22 17.20 -1.12
CA LEU A 235 3.21 17.37 -2.19
C LEU A 235 2.62 16.91 -3.52
N TYR A 236 2.70 17.76 -4.55
CA TYR A 236 2.26 17.42 -5.90
C TYR A 236 3.37 16.73 -6.70
N TYR A 237 3.77 15.53 -6.28
CA TYR A 237 4.85 14.71 -6.86
C TYR A 237 4.82 14.64 -8.38
N GLU A 238 3.62 14.53 -8.96
CA GLU A 238 3.35 14.39 -10.38
C GLU A 238 3.85 15.58 -11.21
N ARG A 239 4.14 16.72 -10.56
CA ARG A 239 4.69 17.95 -11.18
C ARG A 239 6.17 18.18 -10.87
N ARG A 240 6.80 17.29 -10.10
CA ARG A 240 8.14 17.50 -9.51
C ARG A 240 9.18 16.48 -9.96
N TRP A 241 8.87 15.69 -10.98
CA TRP A 241 9.76 14.62 -11.48
C TRP A 241 11.17 15.09 -11.83
N GLU A 242 11.30 16.28 -12.40
CA GLU A 242 12.58 16.85 -12.87
C GLU A 242 13.40 17.45 -11.73
N GLN A 243 12.78 17.67 -10.55
CA GLN A 243 13.48 18.28 -9.43
C GLN A 243 14.55 17.34 -8.88
N PRO A 244 15.76 17.84 -8.58
CA PRO A 244 16.78 17.05 -7.89
C PRO A 244 16.25 16.50 -6.56
N LEU A 245 16.35 15.19 -6.35
CA LEU A 245 15.86 14.50 -5.14
C LEU A 245 16.49 15.10 -3.87
N ARG A 246 17.77 15.47 -3.93
CA ARG A 246 18.46 16.15 -2.83
C ARG A 246 17.82 17.50 -2.50
N ALA A 247 17.52 18.31 -3.51
CA ALA A 247 16.88 19.61 -3.29
C ALA A 247 15.46 19.44 -2.72
N LEU A 248 14.73 18.42 -3.17
CA LEU A 248 13.43 18.08 -2.62
C LEU A 248 13.54 17.63 -1.15
N ARG A 249 14.51 16.80 -0.78
CA ARG A 249 14.76 16.43 0.63
C ARG A 249 15.08 17.65 1.49
N GLU A 250 15.94 18.55 1.00
CA GLU A 250 16.31 19.79 1.70
C GLU A 250 15.08 20.68 1.93
N GLU A 251 14.22 20.86 0.92
CA GLU A 251 12.97 21.60 1.01
C GLU A 251 11.99 20.99 2.03
N LEU A 252 11.88 19.67 2.05
CA LEU A 252 11.04 18.94 3.01
C LEU A 252 11.68 18.82 4.39
N GLY A 253 12.89 19.33 4.59
CA GLY A 253 13.62 19.17 5.84
C GLY A 253 13.96 17.71 6.18
N ILE A 254 14.01 16.83 5.17
CA ILE A 254 14.40 15.42 5.29
C ILE A 254 15.92 15.32 5.21
N THR A 255 16.55 14.83 6.27
CA THR A 255 18.00 14.58 6.32
C THR A 255 18.34 13.24 5.68
N ASN A 256 19.60 13.05 5.28
CA ASN A 256 20.05 11.75 4.78
C ASN A 256 19.94 10.68 5.88
N PRO A 257 19.64 9.43 5.51
CA PRO A 257 19.62 8.34 6.47
C PRO A 257 20.99 8.17 7.13
N PRO A 258 21.05 7.73 8.41
CA PRO A 258 22.31 7.42 9.06
C PRO A 258 23.10 6.44 8.19
N SER A 259 24.41 6.67 8.03
CA SER A 259 25.30 5.81 7.25
C SER A 259 25.56 4.51 8.01
N VAL A 260 24.52 3.71 8.19
CA VAL A 260 24.62 2.44 8.90
C VAL A 260 25.17 1.40 7.95
N HIS A 261 26.39 0.93 8.22
CA HIS A 261 26.98 -0.23 7.55
C HIS A 261 26.30 -1.51 8.06
N VAL A 262 25.03 -1.71 7.71
CA VAL A 262 24.37 -3.00 7.87
C VAL A 262 24.45 -3.68 6.51
N ARG A 263 25.02 -4.91 6.49
CA ARG A 263 25.02 -5.84 5.34
C ARG A 263 23.61 -6.31 4.93
N GLY A 264 22.61 -5.44 5.03
CA GLY A 264 21.20 -5.72 4.80
C GLY A 264 20.39 -4.47 4.52
N LEU A 265 21.02 -3.37 4.06
CA LEU A 265 20.33 -2.27 3.38
C LEU A 265 20.52 -2.30 1.86
N ALA A 266 21.40 -3.18 1.36
CA ALA A 266 21.64 -3.45 -0.05
C ALA A 266 21.06 -4.82 -0.44
#